data_AF-A0A6V7KIE2-F1
#
_entry.id   AF-A0A6V7KIE2-F1
#
_cell.length_a   1.000
_cell.length_b   1.000
_cell.length_c   1.000
_cell.angle_alpha   90.00
_cell.angle_beta   90.00
_cell.angle_gamma   90.00
#
_symmetry.space_group_name_H-M   'P 1'
#
loop_
_entity.id
_entity.type
_entity.pdbx_description
1 polymer ?
#
loop_
_entity_poly.entity_id
_entity_poly.type
_entity_poly.pdbx_seq_one_letter_code
_entity_poly.pdbx_strand_id
1 'polypeptide(L)'
;LWTIYLEEISKNNSSNSESYNITMNILVEFWGKVTPSLLQLVSTSKVLAEMVNLHFLSLLEALMECQSVLLSKLLPVWSPILYSNHAQV
;
A
#
# COMPACT_ATOMS: atom_id res chain seq x y z
N LEU A 1 5.15 -8.28 -4.03
CA LEU A 1 5.39 -9.03 -5.29
C LEU A 1 4.36 -8.71 -6.38
N TRP A 2 3.05 -8.96 -6.16
CA TRP A 2 2.03 -8.78 -7.22
C TRP A 2 1.86 -7.31 -7.68
N THR A 3 1.88 -6.34 -6.75
CA THR A 3 1.81 -4.90 -7.06
C THR A 3 2.92 -4.49 -8.03
N ILE A 4 4.17 -4.83 -7.70
CA ILE A 4 5.34 -4.50 -8.51
C ILE A 4 5.27 -5.23 -9.85
N TYR A 5 4.89 -6.51 -9.88
CA TYR A 5 4.77 -7.26 -11.13
C TYR A 5 3.81 -6.57 -12.13
N LEU A 6 2.65 -6.10 -11.66
CA LEU A 6 1.70 -5.39 -12.49
C LEU A 6 2.18 -3.99 -12.90
N GLU A 7 2.86 -3.28 -12.00
CA GLU A 7 3.54 -2.01 -12.35
C GLU A 7 4.57 -2.24 -13.45
N GLU A 8 5.45 -3.23 -13.33
CA GLU A 8 6.50 -3.53 -14.33
C GLU A 8 5.93 -3.90 -15.71
N ILE A 9 4.88 -4.71 -15.76
CA ILE A 9 4.21 -5.02 -17.04
C ILE A 9 3.66 -3.74 -17.68
N SER A 10 3.13 -2.84 -16.85
CA SER A 10 2.51 -1.60 -17.31
C SER A 10 3.53 -0.54 -17.73
N LYS A 11 4.75 -0.55 -17.18
CA LYS A 11 5.84 0.37 -17.55
C LYS A 11 6.23 0.32 -19.02
N ASN A 12 6.03 -0.82 -19.69
CA ASN A 12 6.28 -0.96 -21.13
C ASN A 12 5.26 -0.21 -21.99
N ASN A 13 4.14 0.24 -21.41
CA ASN A 13 3.15 1.06 -22.10
C ASN A 13 3.42 2.54 -21.86
N SER A 14 2.91 3.40 -22.75
CA SER A 14 2.91 4.84 -22.49
C SER A 14 2.09 5.14 -21.24
N SER A 15 2.51 6.12 -20.43
CA SER A 15 1.89 6.46 -19.14
C SER A 15 0.42 6.90 -19.24
N ASN A 16 -0.05 7.16 -20.47
CA ASN A 16 -1.42 7.57 -20.79
C ASN A 16 -2.18 6.50 -21.58
N SER A 17 -1.62 5.30 -21.75
CA SER A 17 -2.32 4.21 -22.39
C SER A 17 -3.50 3.75 -21.53
N GLU A 18 -4.54 3.26 -22.19
CA GLU A 18 -5.67 2.63 -21.50
C GLU A 18 -5.21 1.47 -20.61
N SER A 19 -4.27 0.65 -21.11
CA SER A 19 -3.70 -0.49 -20.37
C SER A 19 -3.01 -0.07 -19.07
N TYR A 20 -2.21 1.00 -19.09
CA TYR A 20 -1.55 1.52 -17.90
C TYR A 20 -2.59 2.02 -16.88
N ASN A 21 -3.58 2.80 -17.34
CA ASN A 21 -4.62 3.34 -16.48
C ASN A 21 -5.49 2.23 -15.84
N ILE A 22 -5.84 1.19 -16.59
CA ILE A 22 -6.57 0.03 -16.06
C ILE A 22 -5.77 -0.63 -14.94
N THR A 23 -4.48 -0.92 -15.17
CA THR A 23 -3.63 -1.55 -14.15
C THR A 23 -3.53 -0.68 -12.90
N MET A 24 -3.33 0.63 -13.05
CA MET A 24 -3.28 1.55 -11.90
C MET A 24 -4.59 1.55 -11.11
N ASN A 25 -5.73 1.55 -11.80
CA ASN A 25 -7.04 1.51 -11.15
C ASN A 25 -7.25 0.21 -10.37
N ILE A 26 -6.88 -0.94 -10.95
CA ILE A 26 -6.95 -2.25 -10.26
C ILE A 26 -6.13 -2.23 -8.97
N LEU A 27 -4.90 -1.69 -9.03
CA LEU A 27 -4.00 -1.65 -7.89
C LEU A 27 -4.50 -0.70 -6.80
N VAL A 28 -4.98 0.49 -7.17
CA VAL A 28 -5.58 1.44 -6.22
C VAL A 28 -6.85 0.87 -5.60
N GLU A 29 -7.72 0.23 -6.38
CA GLU A 29 -8.95 -0.38 -5.87
C GLU A 29 -8.64 -1.50 -4.87
N PHE A 30 -7.68 -2.37 -5.19
CA PHE A 30 -7.24 -3.43 -4.29
C PHE A 30 -6.77 -2.87 -2.96
N TRP A 31 -5.83 -1.91 -2.97
CA TRP A 31 -5.31 -1.33 -1.74
C TRP A 31 -6.36 -0.50 -0.99
N GLY A 32 -7.28 0.13 -1.70
CA GLY A 32 -8.45 0.79 -1.11
C GLY A 32 -9.35 -0.18 -0.34
N LYS A 33 -9.51 -1.41 -0.81
CA LYS A 33 -10.28 -2.47 -0.12
C LYS A 33 -9.52 -3.11 1.05
N VAL A 34 -8.21 -3.25 0.94
CA VAL A 34 -7.35 -3.85 2.00
C VAL A 34 -7.15 -2.88 3.18
N THR A 35 -7.05 -1.58 2.90
CA THR A 35 -6.70 -0.57 3.92
C THR A 35 -7.64 -0.56 5.14
N PRO A 36 -8.97 -0.59 5.01
CA PRO A 36 -9.88 -0.65 6.16
C PRO A 36 -9.64 -1.86 7.07
N SER A 37 -9.33 -3.02 6.49
CA SER A 37 -9.04 -4.23 7.27
C SER A 37 -7.72 -4.12 8.04
N LEU A 38 -6.69 -3.50 7.46
CA LEU A 38 -5.44 -3.20 8.17
C LEU A 38 -5.69 -2.24 9.34
N LEU A 39 -6.49 -1.18 9.13
CA LEU A 39 -6.89 -0.23 10.17
C LEU A 39 -7.67 -0.90 11.30
N GLN A 40 -8.55 -1.85 10.97
CA GLN A 40 -9.25 -2.66 11.96
C GLN A 40 -8.29 -3.53 12.78
N LEU A 41 -7.32 -4.18 12.12
CA LEU A 41 -6.34 -5.04 12.81
C LEU A 41 -5.47 -4.23 13.79
N VAL A 42 -4.95 -3.07 13.36
CA VAL A 42 -4.13 -2.21 14.25
C VAL A 42 -4.92 -1.61 15.41
N SER A 43 -6.24 -1.48 15.28
CA SER A 43 -7.11 -1.01 16.38
C SER A 43 -7.62 -2.15 17.28
N THR A 44 -7.42 -3.41 16.91
CA THR A 44 -7.95 -4.56 17.65
C THR A 44 -7.11 -4.92 18.88
N SER A 45 -5.78 -4.95 18.76
CA SER A 45 -4.89 -5.21 19.90
C SER A 45 -3.47 -4.74 19.62
N LYS A 46 -2.72 -4.45 20.68
CA LYS A 46 -1.30 -4.05 20.59
C LYS A 46 -0.45 -5.07 19.82
N VAL A 47 -0.66 -6.36 20.08
CA VAL A 47 0.09 -7.45 19.43
C VAL A 47 -0.20 -7.52 17.93
N LEU A 48 -1.47 -7.36 17.52
CA LEU A 48 -1.82 -7.30 16.10
C LEU A 48 -1.29 -6.03 15.43
N ALA A 49 -1.33 -4.89 16.14
CA ALA A 49 -0.78 -3.65 15.64
C ALA A 49 0.73 -3.75 15.39
N GLU A 50 1.49 -4.32 16.31
CA GLU A 50 2.93 -4.54 16.15
C GLU A 50 3.23 -5.46 14.97
N MET A 51 2.49 -6.57 14.80
CA MET A 51 2.66 -7.47 13.66
C MET A 51 2.33 -6.79 12.33
N VAL A 52 1.19 -6.08 12.25
CA VAL A 52 0.80 -5.37 11.04
C VAL A 52 1.85 -4.30 10.70
N ASN A 53 2.30 -3.52 11.68
CA ASN A 53 3.29 -2.46 11.44
C ASN A 53 4.62 -3.01 10.92
N LEU A 54 5.10 -4.14 11.44
CA LEU A 54 6.33 -4.78 10.94
C LEU A 54 6.17 -5.20 9.47
N HIS A 55 5.11 -5.94 9.15
CA HIS A 55 4.87 -6.39 7.77
C HIS A 55 4.60 -5.22 6.82
N PHE A 56 3.94 -4.18 7.32
CA PHE A 56 3.62 -2.99 6.56
C PHE A 56 4.86 -2.14 6.26
N LEU A 57 5.80 -2.06 7.20
CA LEU A 57 7.08 -1.40 6.98
C LEU A 57 7.90 -2.12 5.90
N SER A 58 7.99 -3.45 5.98
CA SER A 58 8.67 -4.24 4.93
C SER A 58 8.02 -4.09 3.55
N LEU A 59 6.68 -3.91 3.50
CA LEU A 59 5.99 -3.59 2.26
C LEU A 59 6.39 -2.20 1.74
N LEU A 60 6.41 -1.18 2.60
CA LEU A 60 6.82 0.18 2.21
C LEU A 60 8.25 0.21 1.67
N GLU A 61 9.18 -0.46 2.36
CA GLU A 61 10.58 -0.59 1.93
C GLU A 61 10.67 -1.24 0.54
N ALA A 62 9.97 -2.35 0.32
CA ALA A 62 9.97 -3.02 -0.99
C ALA A 62 9.39 -2.13 -2.10
N LEU A 63 8.32 -1.38 -1.82
CA LEU A 63 7.75 -0.43 -2.79
C LEU A 63 8.70 0.73 -3.08
N MET A 64 9.43 1.22 -2.06
CA MET A 64 10.43 2.27 -2.22
C MET A 64 11.64 1.80 -3.05
N GLU A 65 12.20 0.63 -2.74
CA GLU A 65 13.34 0.04 -3.47
C GLU A 65 13.00 -0.19 -4.94
N CYS A 66 11.78 -0.60 -5.25
CA CYS A 66 11.30 -0.77 -6.62
C CYS A 66 10.87 0.54 -7.30
N GLN A 67 10.99 1.69 -6.62
CA GLN A 67 10.56 3.00 -7.12
C GLN A 67 9.10 2.99 -7.60
N SER A 68 8.23 2.37 -6.81
CA SER A 68 6.80 2.22 -7.10
C SER A 68 6.13 3.58 -7.21
N VAL A 69 5.43 3.81 -8.32
CA VAL A 69 4.68 5.05 -8.55
C VAL A 69 3.40 5.09 -7.71
N LEU A 70 2.85 3.92 -7.37
CA LEU A 70 1.68 3.78 -6.50
C LEU A 70 1.94 4.23 -5.07
N LEU A 71 3.17 4.06 -4.58
CA LEU A 71 3.50 4.41 -3.20
C LEU A 71 3.10 5.85 -2.86
N SER A 72 3.41 6.79 -3.76
CA SER A 72 3.04 8.21 -3.61
C SER A 72 1.54 8.44 -3.50
N LYS A 73 0.73 7.62 -4.17
CA LYS A 73 -0.74 7.69 -4.17
C LYS A 73 -1.34 7.08 -2.90
N LEU A 74 -0.70 6.05 -2.35
CA LEU A 74 -1.21 5.27 -1.22
C LEU A 74 -0.77 5.83 0.13
N LEU A 75 0.40 6.46 0.21
CA LEU A 75 0.98 7.08 1.41
C LEU A 75 0.00 7.94 2.23
N PRO A 76 -0.79 8.86 1.63
CA PRO A 76 -1.74 9.68 2.39
C PRO A 76 -2.80 8.84 3.10
N VAL A 77 -3.26 7.76 2.48
CA VAL A 77 -4.31 6.88 3.00
C VAL A 77 -3.75 5.89 4.02
N TRP A 78 -2.44 5.61 3.94
CA TRP A 78 -1.74 4.68 4.81
C TRP A 78 -1.10 5.30 6.04
N SER A 79 -1.00 6.62 6.10
CA SER A 79 -0.48 7.34 7.26
C SER A 79 -1.15 6.89 8.58
N PRO A 80 -2.48 6.71 8.67
CA PRO A 80 -3.11 6.26 9.91
C PRO A 80 -2.72 4.83 10.33
N ILE A 81 -2.31 3.95 9.41
CA ILE A 81 -1.81 2.61 9.73
C ILE A 81 -0.47 2.72 10.48
N LEU A 82 0.38 3.67 10.09
CA LEU A 82 1.70 3.88 10.70
C LEU A 82 1.62 4.57 12.07
N TYR A 83 0.66 5.48 12.27
CA TYR A 83 0.58 6.32 13.47
C TYR A 83 -0.49 5.88 14.49
N SER A 84 -1.25 4.82 14.23
CA SER A 84 -2.36 4.36 15.09
C SER A 84 -1.95 4.08 16.56
N ASN A 85 -0.68 3.75 16.81
CA ASN A 85 -0.17 3.47 18.16
C ASN A 85 0.34 4.70 18.93
N HIS A 86 0.40 5.89 18.32
CA HIS A 86 0.85 7.11 19.03
C HIS A 86 -0.26 7.82 19.82
N ALA A 87 -1.52 7.38 19.70
CA ALA A 87 -2.66 8.01 20.35
C ALA A 87 -3.06 7.39 21.71
N GLN A 88 -2.36 6.36 22.18
CA GLN A 88 -2.64 5.68 23.47
C GLN A 88 -1.56 5.95 24.53
N VAL A 89 -1.19 7.22 24.72
CA VAL A 89 -0.36 7.68 25.86
C VAL A 89 -1.23 8.44 26.84
#